data_AF-A0A959KGU5-F1
#
_entry.id   AF-A0A959KGU5-F1
#
_cell.length_a   1.000
_cell.length_b   1.000
_cell.length_c   1.000
_cell.angle_alpha   90.00
_cell.angle_beta   90.00
_cell.angle_gamma   90.00
#
_symmetry.space_group_name_H-M   'P 1'
#
loop_
_entity.id
_entity.type
_entity.pdbx_description
1 polymer ?
#
loop_
_entity_poly.entity_id
_entity_poly.type
_entity_poly.pdbx_seq_one_letter_code
_entity_poly.pdbx_strand_id
1 'polypeptide(L)'
;MKKILPILALVGGVVACRNQAEKVLPGNRYFDLHQYFEQQMERLQQQAHSIRKTTAVNGKQEMRELDSLDFSVELKAFAESNINRAAWQDKYAIDSTFTPGGELAG
;
A
#
# COMPACT_ATOMS: atom_id res chain seq x y z
N MET A 1 -65.42 -21.87 15.28
CA MET A 1 -65.34 -21.04 14.06
C MET A 1 -64.19 -20.04 14.23
N LYS A 2 -63.27 -20.06 13.26
CA LYS A 2 -62.19 -19.11 12.90
C LYS A 2 -61.51 -18.28 14.01
N LYS A 3 -60.30 -18.75 14.34
CA LYS A 3 -59.22 -18.11 15.11
C LYS A 3 -58.72 -16.87 14.34
N ILE A 4 -58.89 -15.68 14.88
CA ILE A 4 -58.36 -14.42 14.30
C ILE A 4 -57.48 -13.70 15.33
N LEU A 5 -56.40 -14.37 15.71
CA LEU A 5 -55.25 -13.78 16.40
C LEU A 5 -54.09 -14.70 15.99
N PRO A 6 -53.21 -14.31 15.04
CA PRO A 6 -52.28 -13.19 15.23
C PRO A 6 -51.84 -12.53 13.89
N ILE A 7 -52.65 -11.65 13.29
CA ILE A 7 -52.20 -10.92 12.07
C ILE A 7 -51.36 -9.67 12.43
N LEU A 8 -51.48 -9.16 13.66
CA LEU A 8 -50.70 -8.00 14.11
C LEU A 8 -49.22 -8.33 14.42
N ALA A 9 -48.85 -9.61 14.52
CA ALA A 9 -47.47 -10.02 14.78
C ALA A 9 -46.60 -10.07 13.52
N LEU A 10 -47.19 -10.06 12.32
CA LEU A 10 -46.44 -10.21 11.06
C LEU A 10 -45.86 -8.88 10.54
N VAL A 11 -46.36 -7.74 11.00
CA VAL A 11 -45.97 -6.41 10.49
C VAL A 11 -44.71 -5.85 11.15
N GLY A 12 -44.29 -6.38 12.31
CA GLY A 12 -43.12 -5.89 13.05
C GLY A 12 -41.75 -6.45 12.61
N GLY A 13 -41.72 -7.47 11.74
CA GLY A 13 -40.50 -8.23 11.43
C GLY A 13 -39.56 -7.61 10.39
N VAL A 14 -40.01 -6.60 9.64
CA VAL A 14 -39.27 -6.08 8.46
C VAL A 14 -38.38 -4.86 8.73
N VAL A 15 -38.32 -4.34 9.96
CA VAL A 15 -37.48 -3.15 10.29
C VAL A 15 -36.10 -3.54 10.85
N ALA A 16 -35.79 -4.84 10.96
CA ALA A 16 -34.51 -5.30 11.54
C ALA A 16 -33.34 -5.40 10.54
N CYS A 17 -33.50 -4.98 9.28
CA CYS A 17 -32.35 -4.67 8.43
C CYS A 17 -31.82 -3.28 8.81
N ARG A 18 -31.20 -3.21 9.98
CA ARG A 18 -30.37 -2.08 10.37
C ARG A 18 -29.21 -2.08 9.39
N ASN A 19 -29.15 -1.06 8.52
CA ASN A 19 -28.02 -0.83 7.63
C ASN A 19 -26.75 -0.93 8.48
N GLN A 20 -26.03 -2.04 8.32
CA GLN A 20 -24.66 -2.09 8.74
C GLN A 20 -24.02 -1.05 7.84
N ALA A 21 -23.72 0.12 8.39
CA ALA A 21 -22.92 1.11 7.70
C ALA A 21 -21.68 0.34 7.27
N GLU A 22 -21.64 -0.04 5.99
CA GLU A 22 -20.44 -0.53 5.36
C GLU A 22 -19.39 0.51 5.76
N LYS A 23 -18.38 0.09 6.51
CA LYS A 23 -17.25 0.96 6.77
C LYS A 23 -16.77 1.34 5.38
N VAL A 24 -17.14 2.53 4.92
CA VAL A 24 -16.56 3.19 3.77
C VAL A 24 -15.13 3.40 4.22
N LEU A 25 -14.33 2.38 4.00
CA LEU A 25 -12.93 2.48 4.25
C LEU A 25 -12.45 3.52 3.24
N PRO A 26 -11.78 4.57 3.73
CA PRO A 26 -11.45 5.72 2.92
C PRO A 26 -10.66 5.27 1.68
N GLY A 27 -10.85 6.02 0.60
CA GLY A 27 -10.37 5.72 -0.76
C GLY A 27 -8.95 5.16 -0.82
N ASN A 28 -8.78 4.24 -1.77
CA ASN A 28 -7.52 3.61 -2.17
C ASN A 28 -6.63 3.10 -1.01
N ARG A 29 -7.03 1.99 -0.38
CA ARG A 29 -6.26 1.32 0.70
C ARG A 29 -4.90 0.75 0.26
N TYR A 30 -4.59 0.79 -1.03
CA TYR A 30 -3.45 0.12 -1.60
C TYR A 30 -2.54 1.13 -2.29
N PHE A 31 -1.26 1.05 -1.95
CA PHE A 31 -0.21 1.86 -2.54
C PHE A 31 0.29 1.17 -3.81
N ASP A 32 0.35 1.89 -4.92
CA ASP A 32 0.91 1.35 -6.17
C ASP A 32 2.44 1.41 -6.13
N LEU A 33 3.01 0.35 -5.55
CA LEU A 33 4.46 0.22 -5.39
C LEU A 33 5.16 0.09 -6.74
N HIS A 34 4.52 -0.57 -7.71
CA HIS A 34 5.08 -0.76 -9.04
C HIS A 34 5.24 0.59 -9.74
N GLN A 35 4.15 1.36 -9.86
CA GLN A 35 4.17 2.68 -10.49
C GLN A 35 5.14 3.63 -9.78
N TYR A 36 5.20 3.57 -8.44
CA TYR A 36 6.14 4.39 -7.68
C TYR A 36 7.60 4.09 -8.06
N PHE A 37 8.00 2.82 -8.07
CA PHE A 37 9.38 2.47 -8.42
C PHE A 37 9.70 2.71 -9.90
N GLU A 38 8.74 2.57 -10.82
CA GLU A 38 8.94 2.96 -12.23
C GLU A 38 9.31 4.45 -12.35
N GLN A 39 8.56 5.32 -11.68
CA GLN A 39 8.87 6.75 -11.66
C GLN A 39 10.22 7.06 -11.00
N GLN A 40 10.58 6.32 -9.94
CA GLN A 40 11.89 6.50 -9.31
C GLN A 40 13.04 6.04 -10.22
N MET A 41 12.86 4.93 -10.94
CA MET A 41 13.87 4.43 -11.89
C MET A 41 14.13 5.44 -13.00
N GLU A 42 13.07 5.98 -13.61
CA GLU A 42 13.20 7.04 -14.63
C GLU A 42 13.90 8.28 -14.09
N ARG A 43 13.46 8.75 -12.91
CA ARG A 43 14.04 9.93 -12.27
C ARG A 43 15.52 9.73 -11.97
N LEU A 44 15.90 8.61 -11.36
CA LEU A 44 17.29 8.32 -10.99
C LEU A 44 18.17 8.17 -12.23
N GLN A 45 17.66 7.56 -13.29
CA GLN A 45 18.39 7.42 -14.56
C GLN A 45 18.73 8.79 -15.17
N GLN A 46 17.83 9.78 -15.04
CA GLN A 46 18.06 11.15 -15.52
C GLN A 46 19.06 11.93 -14.65
N GLN A 47 19.19 11.60 -13.37
CA GLN A 47 20.05 12.31 -12.41
C GLN A 47 21.43 11.68 -12.25
N ALA A 48 21.64 10.46 -12.76
CA ALA A 48 22.88 9.73 -12.56
C ALA A 48 24.02 10.23 -13.47
N HIS A 49 25.13 10.64 -12.86
CA HIS A 49 26.36 11.01 -13.56
C HIS A 49 27.56 10.13 -13.15
N SER A 50 27.72 9.88 -11.85
CA SER A 50 28.69 8.94 -11.29
C SER A 50 28.15 8.47 -9.93
N ILE A 51 28.20 7.16 -9.68
CA ILE A 51 27.58 6.52 -8.52
C ILE A 51 28.62 5.72 -7.76
N ARG A 52 28.74 6.00 -6.46
CA ARG A 52 29.48 5.15 -5.53
C ARG A 52 28.58 4.05 -4.99
N LYS A 53 28.71 2.83 -5.49
CA LYS A 53 28.01 1.66 -4.98
C LYS A 53 28.83 1.00 -3.87
N THR A 54 28.17 0.71 -2.75
CA THR A 54 28.77 0.01 -1.63
C THR A 54 27.90 -1.18 -1.23
N THR A 55 28.48 -2.38 -1.18
CA THR A 55 27.80 -3.62 -0.79
C THR A 55 28.45 -4.21 0.45
N ALA A 56 27.67 -4.86 1.32
CA ALA A 56 28.19 -5.48 2.54
C ALA A 56 27.56 -6.86 2.76
N VAL A 57 28.39 -7.87 3.01
CA VAL A 57 27.98 -9.25 3.29
C VAL A 57 28.86 -9.81 4.40
N ASN A 58 28.26 -10.31 5.49
CA ASN A 58 28.98 -10.91 6.62
C ASN A 58 30.11 -10.03 7.18
N GLY A 59 29.87 -8.72 7.28
CA GLY A 59 30.86 -7.75 7.76
C GLY A 59 31.98 -7.40 6.76
N LYS A 60 32.02 -8.01 5.58
CA LYS A 60 32.90 -7.61 4.47
C LYS A 60 32.20 -6.60 3.59
N GLN A 61 32.89 -5.53 3.24
CA GLN A 61 32.38 -4.45 2.41
C GLN A 61 33.14 -4.37 1.10
N GLU A 62 32.43 -4.13 0.01
CA GLU A 62 32.99 -3.83 -1.31
C GLU A 62 32.45 -2.48 -1.77
N MET A 63 33.33 -1.66 -2.36
CA MET A 63 32.99 -0.34 -2.89
C MET A 63 33.43 -0.24 -4.34
N ARG A 64 32.57 0.30 -5.19
CA ARG A 64 32.87 0.58 -6.61
C ARG A 64 32.33 1.95 -7.00
N GLU A 65 33.13 2.70 -7.74
CA GLU A 65 32.67 3.86 -8.50
C GLU A 65 32.19 3.36 -9.87
N LEU A 66 31.00 3.80 -10.27
CA LEU A 66 30.35 3.42 -11.52
C LEU A 66 29.99 4.67 -12.32
N ASP A 67 30.34 4.70 -13.59
CA ASP A 67 29.97 5.80 -14.50
C ASP A 67 28.47 5.76 -14.85
N SER A 68 27.86 4.57 -14.80
CA SER A 68 26.44 4.38 -14.95
C SER A 68 25.96 3.17 -14.14
N LEU A 69 24.68 3.18 -13.78
CA LEU A 69 24.00 2.09 -13.08
C LEU A 69 22.64 1.89 -13.72
N ASP A 70 22.29 0.64 -14.02
CA ASP A 70 20.97 0.29 -14.52
C ASP A 70 19.99 0.17 -13.34
N PHE A 71 19.26 1.25 -13.06
CA PHE A 71 18.28 1.26 -11.98
C PHE A 71 17.11 0.30 -12.20
N SER A 72 16.85 -0.11 -13.45
CA SER A 72 15.81 -1.10 -13.75
C SER A 72 16.13 -2.45 -13.14
N VAL A 73 17.42 -2.83 -13.13
CA VAL A 73 17.90 -4.08 -12.52
C VAL A 73 17.96 -3.94 -11.00
N GLU A 74 18.53 -2.83 -10.51
CA GLU A 74 18.79 -2.65 -9.08
C GLU A 74 17.50 -2.48 -8.25
N LEU A 75 16.46 -1.87 -8.83
CA LEU A 75 15.19 -1.62 -8.13
C LEU A 75 14.09 -2.64 -8.44
N LYS A 76 14.35 -3.60 -9.34
CA LYS A 76 13.38 -4.63 -9.77
C LYS A 76 12.72 -5.35 -8.59
N ALA A 77 13.52 -5.80 -7.62
CA ALA A 77 13.02 -6.56 -6.47
C ALA A 77 11.99 -5.76 -5.65
N PHE A 78 12.09 -4.43 -5.64
CA PHE A 78 11.13 -3.58 -4.95
C PHE A 78 9.86 -3.36 -5.78
N ALA A 79 10.00 -3.10 -7.09
CA ALA A 79 8.87 -2.95 -8.01
C ALA A 79 7.98 -4.21 -8.09
N GLU A 80 8.60 -5.39 -8.01
CA GLU A 80 7.90 -6.68 -8.01
C GLU A 80 7.38 -7.10 -6.63
N SER A 81 7.72 -6.35 -5.57
CA SER A 81 7.20 -6.64 -4.23
C SER A 81 5.74 -6.18 -4.11
N ASN A 82 4.94 -6.92 -3.35
CA ASN A 82 3.51 -6.64 -3.22
C ASN A 82 3.14 -6.36 -1.78
N ILE A 83 3.33 -5.12 -1.33
CA ILE A 83 2.99 -4.73 0.05
C ILE A 83 1.50 -4.92 0.35
N ASN A 84 0.65 -4.88 -0.67
CA ASN A 84 -0.81 -4.96 -0.57
C ASN A 84 -1.36 -6.38 -0.32
N ARG A 85 -0.50 -7.38 -0.07
CA ARG A 85 -0.94 -8.75 0.23
C ARG A 85 -1.78 -8.80 1.50
N ALA A 86 -2.87 -9.56 1.46
CA ALA A 86 -3.77 -9.73 2.62
C ALA A 86 -3.05 -10.19 3.89
N ALA A 87 -2.05 -11.07 3.77
CA ALA A 87 -1.25 -11.54 4.89
C ALA A 87 -0.44 -10.45 5.61
N TRP A 88 -0.30 -9.26 5.01
CA TRP A 88 0.52 -8.16 5.50
C TRP A 88 -0.29 -6.97 6.02
N GLN A 89 -1.63 -7.00 5.92
CA GLN A 89 -2.52 -5.87 6.25
C GLN A 89 -2.32 -5.30 7.67
N ASP A 90 -1.98 -6.15 8.65
CA ASP A 90 -1.72 -5.74 10.04
C ASP A 90 -0.24 -5.88 10.43
N LYS A 91 0.66 -5.92 9.43
CA LYS A 91 2.11 -6.11 9.65
C LYS A 91 2.90 -4.82 9.54
N TYR A 92 2.29 -3.75 9.06
CA TYR A 92 2.88 -2.43 8.98
C TYR A 92 1.82 -1.37 9.29
N ALA A 93 2.24 -0.30 9.95
CA ALA A 93 1.44 0.89 10.15
C ALA A 93 2.03 2.01 9.28
N ILE A 94 1.17 2.93 8.86
CA ILE A 94 1.64 4.19 8.29
C ILE A 94 2.25 4.97 9.45
N ASP A 95 3.55 5.22 9.39
CA ASP A 95 4.30 6.00 10.39
C ASP A 95 4.47 7.46 9.96
N SER A 96 4.65 7.69 8.66
CA SER A 96 4.77 9.03 8.09
C SER A 96 4.36 9.04 6.62
N THR A 97 3.73 10.12 6.17
CA THR A 97 3.47 10.38 4.75
C THR A 97 3.83 11.81 4.40
N PHE A 98 4.36 12.01 3.20
CA PHE A 98 4.51 13.36 2.66
C PHE A 98 3.15 13.88 2.25
N THR A 99 2.74 15.01 2.82
CA THR A 99 1.57 15.75 2.34
C THR A 99 1.91 16.40 0.99
N PRO A 100 0.89 16.79 0.19
CA PRO A 100 1.10 17.58 -1.02
C PRO A 100 1.88 18.89 -0.78
N GLY A 101 1.94 19.38 0.47
CA GLY A 101 2.74 20.55 0.87
C GLY A 101 4.21 20.23 1.19
N GLY A 102 4.64 18.97 1.11
CA GLY A 102 6.02 18.55 1.39
C GLY A 102 6.33 18.32 2.88
N GLU A 103 5.31 18.32 3.73
CA GLU A 103 5.47 18.09 5.17
C GLU A 103 5.27 16.61 5.51
N LEU A 104 6.01 16.12 6.50
CA LEU A 104 5.78 14.78 7.05
C LEU A 104 4.58 14.83 7.99
N ALA A 105 3.46 14.24 7.58
CA ALA A 105 2.33 13.97 8.46
C ALA A 105 2.56 12.62 9.15
N GLY A 106 2.60 12.64 10.48
CA GLY A 106 2.60 11.45 11.35
C GLY A 106 1.21 11.11 11.88
#